data_AF-A0A6B3E7J6-F1
#
_entry.id   AF-A0A6B3E7J6-F1
#
_cell.length_a   1.000
_cell.length_b   1.000
_cell.length_c   1.000
_cell.angle_alpha   90.00
_cell.angle_beta   90.00
_cell.angle_gamma   90.00
#
_symmetry.space_group_name_H-M   'P 1'
#
loop_
_entity.id
_entity.type
_entity.pdbx_description
1 polymer ?
#
loop_
_entity_poly.entity_id
_entity_poly.type
_entity_poly.pdbx_seq_one_letter_code
_entity_poly.pdbx_strand_id
1 'polypeptide(L)'
;GQAWVTTGDPKLYEEGTPEQSLEALRSQIARLGAACEAAGRDIAALDKILLHGFTPDRNGPLASLDAFVDFAGRHQELGFTEIAIHWPIPDSDFAVDQTVFERIATEALAQLK
;
A
#
# COMPACT_ATOMS: atom_id res chain seq x y z
N GLY A 1 10.25 14.04 10.08
CA GLY A 1 9.88 13.65 8.70
C GLY A 1 8.45 14.05 8.43
N GLN A 2 8.13 14.36 7.17
CA GLN A 2 6.78 14.73 6.72
C GLN A 2 5.92 13.51 6.34
N ALA A 3 6.55 12.35 6.11
CA ALA A 3 5.88 11.10 5.80
C ALA A 3 6.41 9.94 6.65
N TRP A 4 5.62 8.88 6.73
CA TRP A 4 6.00 7.55 7.21
C TRP A 4 5.79 6.53 6.09
N VAL A 5 6.79 5.68 5.87
CA VAL A 5 6.78 4.66 4.82
C VAL A 5 6.84 3.28 5.47
N THR A 6 6.05 2.34 4.95
CA THR A 6 6.08 0.92 5.35
C THR A 6 6.05 0.01 4.13
N THR A 7 6.58 -1.20 4.29
CA THR A 7 6.49 -2.31 3.33
C THR A 7 5.54 -3.41 3.83
N GLY A 8 4.80 -3.19 4.93
CA GLY A 8 3.98 -4.22 5.58
C GLY A 8 4.67 -4.94 6.73
N ASP A 9 4.13 -6.09 7.16
CA ASP A 9 4.80 -6.99 8.11
C ASP A 9 5.61 -8.05 7.35
N PRO A 10 6.95 -8.04 7.46
CA PRO A 10 7.80 -8.98 6.73
C PRO A 10 7.55 -10.45 7.09
N LYS A 11 6.94 -10.74 8.26
CA LYS A 11 6.59 -12.12 8.65
C LYS A 11 5.47 -12.71 7.81
N LEU A 12 4.67 -11.87 7.16
CA LEU A 12 3.55 -12.29 6.35
C LEU A 12 3.93 -12.48 4.87
N TYR A 13 5.11 -12.02 4.45
CA TYR A 13 5.47 -11.95 3.04
C TYR A 13 5.33 -13.27 2.27
N GLU A 14 5.77 -14.39 2.86
CA GLU A 14 5.77 -15.69 2.18
C GLU A 14 4.44 -16.45 2.30
N GLU A 15 3.82 -16.43 3.49
CA GLU A 15 2.70 -17.33 3.85
C GLU A 15 1.43 -16.61 4.32
N GLY A 16 1.48 -15.28 4.42
CA GLY A 16 0.36 -14.49 4.91
C GLY A 16 -0.77 -14.33 3.88
N THR A 17 -1.88 -13.76 4.33
CA THR A 17 -3.00 -13.37 3.46
C THR A 17 -3.13 -11.85 3.34
N PRO A 18 -3.83 -11.35 2.31
CA PRO A 18 -4.16 -9.93 2.17
C PRO A 18 -4.84 -9.33 3.40
N GLU A 19 -5.76 -10.09 4.01
CA GLU A 19 -6.52 -9.67 5.19
C GLU A 19 -5.61 -9.55 6.42
N GLN A 20 -4.69 -10.51 6.60
CA GLN A 20 -3.69 -10.45 7.66
C GLN A 20 -2.75 -9.25 7.46
N SER A 21 -2.37 -8.96 6.22
CA SER A 21 -1.56 -7.79 5.88
C SER A 21 -2.28 -6.50 6.25
N LEU A 22 -3.55 -6.35 5.88
CA LEU A 22 -4.36 -5.18 6.25
C LEU A 22 -4.47 -4.99 7.76
N GLU A 23 -4.66 -6.07 8.51
CA GLU A 23 -4.73 -5.99 9.98
C GLU A 23 -3.37 -5.63 10.60
N ALA A 24 -2.28 -6.16 10.05
CA ALA A 24 -0.94 -5.77 10.47
C ALA A 24 -0.66 -4.28 10.18
N LEU A 25 -1.08 -3.76 9.02
CA LEU A 25 -0.97 -2.35 8.69
C LEU A 25 -1.82 -1.47 9.61
N ARG A 26 -3.05 -1.88 9.94
CA ARG A 26 -3.90 -1.20 10.93
C ARG A 26 -3.19 -1.10 12.29
N SER A 27 -2.58 -2.20 12.73
CA SER A 27 -1.81 -2.24 13.97
C SER A 27 -0.56 -1.33 13.93
N GLN A 28 0.14 -1.25 12.79
CA GLN A 28 1.25 -0.32 12.60
C GLN A 28 0.80 1.14 12.71
N ILE A 29 -0.33 1.49 12.08
CA ILE A 29 -0.90 2.85 12.13
C ILE A 29 -1.33 3.23 13.55
N ALA A 30 -1.94 2.31 14.30
CA ALA A 30 -2.30 2.56 15.69
C ALA A 30 -1.06 2.88 16.56
N ARG A 31 0.04 2.13 16.37
CA ARG A 31 1.31 2.37 17.07
C ARG A 31 1.95 3.69 16.65
N LEU A 32 1.89 4.03 15.36
CA LEU A 32 2.34 5.32 14.84
C LEU A 32 1.54 6.47 15.48
N GLY A 33 0.23 6.29 15.66
CA GLY A 33 -0.67 7.25 16.32
C GLY A 33 -0.24 7.52 17.75
N ALA A 34 -0.06 6.48 18.55
CA ALA A 34 0.42 6.61 19.92
C ALA A 34 1.80 7.30 20.01
N ALA A 35 2.71 7.00 19.07
CA ALA A 35 4.02 7.63 19.01
C ALA A 35 3.93 9.13 18.63
N CYS A 36 3.02 9.49 17.72
CA CYS A 36 2.78 10.88 17.33
C CYS A 36 2.15 11.67 18.48
N GLU A 37 1.15 11.12 19.17
CA GLU A 37 0.52 11.73 20.34
C GLU A 37 1.54 12.00 21.45
N ALA A 38 2.36 11.00 21.79
CA ALA A 38 3.43 11.15 22.80
C ALA A 38 4.46 12.23 22.42
N ALA A 39 4.65 12.48 21.12
CA ALA A 39 5.52 13.53 20.60
C ALA A 39 4.82 14.88 20.40
N GLY A 40 3.55 15.02 20.76
CA GLY A 40 2.75 16.24 20.53
C GLY A 40 2.50 16.55 19.05
N ARG A 41 2.42 15.52 18.21
CA ARG A 41 2.23 15.62 16.75
C ARG A 41 0.88 15.05 16.34
N ASP A 42 0.25 15.70 15.36
CA ASP A 42 -0.94 15.18 14.72
C ASP A 42 -0.57 14.11 13.68
N ILE A 43 -1.14 12.91 13.81
CA ILE A 43 -0.98 11.82 12.84
C ILE A 43 -1.75 12.07 11.54
N ALA A 44 -2.81 12.86 11.56
CA ALA A 44 -3.57 13.19 10.35
C ALA A 44 -2.74 14.06 9.40
N ALA A 45 -1.84 14.89 9.93
CA ALA A 45 -0.91 15.71 9.15
C ALA A 45 0.31 14.95 8.60
N LEU A 46 0.43 13.64 8.87
CA LEU A 46 1.54 12.81 8.44
C LEU A 46 1.12 11.93 7.25
N ASP A 47 1.79 12.08 6.11
CA ASP A 47 1.58 11.21 4.97
C ASP A 47 1.98 9.77 5.30
N LYS A 48 1.15 8.82 4.86
CA LYS A 48 1.33 7.38 5.11
C LYS A 48 1.45 6.71 3.77
N ILE A 49 2.65 6.21 3.49
CA ILE A 49 3.01 5.67 2.19
C ILE A 49 3.22 4.16 2.33
N LEU A 50 2.51 3.38 1.53
CA LEU A 50 2.80 1.97 1.36
C LEU A 50 3.73 1.78 0.17
N LEU A 51 4.91 1.22 0.39
CA LEU A 51 5.72 0.67 -0.69
C LEU A 51 5.24 -0.75 -0.99
N HIS A 52 4.51 -0.89 -2.09
CA HIS A 52 3.92 -2.14 -2.56
C HIS A 52 4.99 -3.10 -3.11
N GLY A 53 4.68 -4.40 -3.19
CA GLY A 53 5.58 -5.46 -3.68
C GLY A 53 6.16 -6.35 -2.57
N PHE A 54 5.90 -5.99 -1.31
CA PHE A 54 6.39 -6.68 -0.11
C PHE A 54 5.26 -7.15 0.82
N THR A 55 4.02 -7.05 0.36
CA THR A 55 2.83 -7.63 1.00
C THR A 55 2.52 -9.00 0.39
N PRO A 56 1.72 -9.85 1.06
CA PRO A 56 1.43 -11.21 0.59
C PRO A 56 0.69 -11.25 -0.75
N ASP A 57 -0.03 -10.18 -1.10
CA ASP A 57 -0.69 -10.02 -2.40
C ASP A 57 0.29 -10.00 -3.59
N ARG A 58 1.60 -9.77 -3.36
CA ARG A 58 2.64 -9.63 -4.40
C ARG A 58 2.17 -8.73 -5.55
N ASN A 59 2.16 -9.21 -6.79
CA ASN A 59 1.68 -8.46 -7.95
C ASN A 59 0.17 -8.58 -8.19
N GLY A 60 -0.57 -9.29 -7.34
CA GLY A 60 -2.02 -9.46 -7.45
C GLY A 60 -2.81 -8.16 -7.66
N PRO A 61 -2.50 -7.06 -6.94
CA PRO A 61 -3.16 -5.78 -7.16
C PRO A 61 -2.87 -5.16 -8.53
N LEU A 62 -1.81 -5.57 -9.22
CA LEU A 62 -1.45 -5.11 -10.57
C LEU A 62 -1.93 -6.06 -11.67
N ALA A 63 -2.75 -7.07 -11.35
CA ALA A 63 -3.33 -7.98 -12.34
C ALA A 63 -4.42 -7.33 -13.21
N SER A 64 -5.08 -6.29 -12.70
CA SER A 64 -6.05 -5.48 -13.44
C SER A 64 -6.22 -4.10 -12.78
N LEU A 65 -6.83 -3.16 -13.49
CA LEU A 65 -7.18 -1.84 -12.93
C LEU A 65 -8.13 -1.96 -11.73
N ASP A 66 -9.17 -2.78 -11.86
CA ASP A 66 -10.18 -2.98 -10.79
C ASP A 66 -9.55 -3.59 -9.54
N ALA A 67 -8.65 -4.57 -9.70
CA ALA A 67 -7.93 -5.17 -8.58
C ALA A 67 -7.07 -4.13 -7.85
N PHE A 68 -6.45 -3.21 -8.59
CA PHE A 68 -5.69 -2.13 -7.98
C PHE A 68 -6.59 -1.14 -7.24
N VAL A 69 -7.72 -0.76 -7.83
CA VAL A 69 -8.68 0.17 -7.20
C VAL A 69 -9.24 -0.42 -5.90
N ASP A 70 -9.59 -1.71 -5.89
CA ASP A 70 -10.04 -2.41 -4.67
C ASP A 70 -8.94 -2.49 -3.62
N PHE A 71 -7.69 -2.73 -4.02
CA PHE A 71 -6.55 -2.69 -3.13
C PHE A 71 -6.34 -1.29 -2.54
N ALA A 72 -6.27 -0.26 -3.40
CA ALA A 72 -6.04 1.12 -3.00
C ALA A 72 -7.16 1.65 -2.10
N GLY A 73 -8.42 1.33 -2.39
CA GLY A 73 -9.56 1.70 -1.56
C GLY A 73 -9.46 1.17 -0.13
N ARG A 74 -9.13 -0.12 0.05
CA ARG A 74 -8.93 -0.71 1.39
C ARG A 74 -7.79 -0.04 2.17
N HIS A 75 -6.73 0.38 1.49
CA HIS A 75 -5.60 1.08 2.14
C HIS A 75 -5.95 2.55 2.44
N GLN A 76 -6.71 3.21 1.57
CA GLN A 76 -7.25 4.54 1.82
C GLN A 76 -8.15 4.56 3.06
N GLU A 77 -8.99 3.54 3.26
CA GLU A 77 -9.81 3.39 4.48
C GLU A 77 -8.98 3.25 5.76
N LEU A 78 -7.73 2.76 5.67
CA LEU A 78 -6.78 2.75 6.78
C LEU A 78 -6.08 4.12 6.99
N GLY A 79 -6.21 5.04 6.04
CA GLY A 79 -5.59 6.37 6.06
C GLY A 79 -4.25 6.46 5.34
N PHE A 80 -3.90 5.49 4.49
CA PHE A 80 -2.79 5.66 3.54
C PHE A 80 -3.11 6.77 2.55
N THR A 81 -2.12 7.64 2.30
CA THR A 81 -2.23 8.75 1.37
C THR A 81 -1.57 8.46 0.04
N GLU A 82 -0.61 7.52 0.01
CA GLU A 82 0.10 7.11 -1.20
C GLU A 82 0.39 5.61 -1.21
N ILE A 83 0.39 5.03 -2.41
CA ILE A 83 0.89 3.68 -2.69
C ILE A 83 1.95 3.81 -3.78
N ALA A 84 3.19 3.50 -3.43
CA ALA A 84 4.30 3.44 -4.37
C ALA A 84 4.38 2.03 -4.97
N ILE A 85 4.22 1.92 -6.29
CA ILE A 85 4.35 0.67 -7.04
C ILE A 85 5.64 0.66 -7.87
N HIS A 86 6.21 -0.52 -8.07
CA HIS A 86 7.42 -0.69 -8.87
C HIS A 86 7.12 -0.56 -10.37
N TRP A 87 8.05 0.03 -11.11
CA TRP A 87 8.03 -0.01 -12.57
C TRP A 87 8.08 -1.46 -13.06
N PRO A 88 7.35 -1.84 -14.12
CA PRO A 88 7.39 -3.20 -14.65
C PRO A 88 8.80 -3.55 -15.17
N ILE A 89 9.39 -4.62 -14.62
CA ILE A 89 10.71 -5.11 -15.04
C ILE A 89 10.55 -6.57 -15.49
N PRO A 90 10.72 -6.88 -16.79
CA PRO A 90 10.67 -8.25 -17.29
C PRO A 90 11.65 -9.19 -16.55
N ASP A 91 11.28 -10.47 -16.42
CA ASP A 91 12.08 -11.51 -15.78
C ASP A 91 12.48 -11.22 -14.32
N SER A 92 11.61 -10.54 -13.56
CA SER A 92 11.82 -10.20 -12.14
C SER A 92 10.54 -10.39 -11.31
N ASP A 93 10.66 -10.23 -9.99
CA ASP A 93 9.51 -10.21 -9.07
C ASP A 93 8.53 -9.06 -9.36
N PHE A 94 8.93 -8.06 -10.16
CA PHE A 94 8.09 -6.93 -10.60
C PHE A 94 7.64 -7.06 -12.05
N ALA A 95 7.68 -8.27 -12.61
CA ALA A 95 7.14 -8.54 -13.93
C ALA A 95 5.60 -8.49 -13.90
N VAL A 96 5.05 -7.35 -14.34
CA VAL A 96 3.61 -7.11 -14.50
C VAL A 96 3.33 -6.61 -15.92
N ASP A 97 2.07 -6.67 -16.37
CA ASP A 97 1.67 -6.11 -17.66
C ASP A 97 1.81 -4.59 -17.64
N GLN A 98 2.70 -4.05 -18.48
CA GLN A 98 2.93 -2.61 -18.57
C GLN A 98 1.67 -1.83 -18.97
N THR A 99 0.79 -2.40 -19.79
CA THR A 99 -0.49 -1.78 -20.17
C THR A 99 -1.39 -1.60 -18.96
N VAL A 100 -1.40 -2.59 -18.05
CA VAL A 100 -2.17 -2.49 -16.80
C VAL A 100 -1.54 -1.45 -15.87
N PHE A 101 -0.21 -1.44 -15.74
CA PHE A 101 0.51 -0.43 -14.97
C PHE A 101 0.21 1.00 -15.45
N GLU A 102 0.27 1.25 -16.76
CA GLU A 102 -0.02 2.56 -17.36
C GLU A 102 -1.46 3.00 -17.07
N ARG A 103 -2.43 2.09 -17.22
CA ARG A 103 -3.83 2.36 -16.87
C ARG A 103 -4.01 2.67 -15.39
N ILE A 104 -3.33 1.94 -14.50
CA ILE A 104 -3.34 2.26 -13.07
C ILE A 104 -2.84 3.69 -12.83
N ALA A 105 -1.71 4.06 -13.42
CA ALA A 105 -1.10 5.37 -13.23
C ALA A 105 -1.98 6.53 -13.76
N THR A 106 -2.78 6.30 -14.80
CA THR A 106 -3.60 7.35 -15.42
C THR A 106 -5.08 7.34 -15.03
N GLU A 107 -5.64 6.20 -14.63
CA GLU A 107 -7.09 6.02 -14.44
C GLU A 107 -7.49 5.72 -13.00
N ALA A 108 -6.64 5.08 -12.18
CA ALA A 108 -7.06 4.55 -10.87
C ALA A 108 -7.54 5.63 -9.91
N LEU A 109 -6.84 6.78 -9.86
CA LEU A 109 -7.19 7.87 -8.93
C LEU A 109 -8.61 8.42 -9.16
N ALA A 110 -9.09 8.43 -10.40
CA ALA A 110 -10.44 8.90 -10.73
C ALA A 110 -11.54 7.93 -10.27
N GLN A 111 -11.18 6.71 -9.87
CA GLN A 111 -12.11 5.67 -9.43
C GLN A 111 -12.13 5.47 -7.90
N LEU A 112 -11.20 6.09 -7.18
CA LEU A 112 -11.18 6.12 -5.72
C LEU A 112 -12.28 7.07 -5.20
N LYS A 113 -13.02 6.63 -4.18
CA LYS A 113 -14.15 7.36 -3.59
C LYS A 113 -13.77 8.09 -2.32
#